data_AF-A0A0F9IFY6-F1
#
_entry.id   AF-A0A0F9IFY6-F1
#
_cell.length_a   1.000
_cell.length_b   1.000
_cell.length_c   1.000
_cell.angle_alpha   90.00
_cell.angle_beta   90.00
_cell.angle_gamma   90.00
#
_symmetry.space_group_name_H-M   'P 1'
#
loop_
_entity.id
_entity.type
_entity.pdbx_description
1 polymer ?
#
loop_
_entity_poly.entity_id
_entity_poly.type
_entity_poly.pdbx_seq_one_letter_code
_entity_poly.pdbx_strand_id
1 'polypeptide(L)'
;MVQEGFTPSIDRPTGGESPLLRFKGTLASYVPEERTSNQDQSKYMTILFNFSDVEVIEATEPYPFPIAIIRIGYKPPKDSRGGTKWDAFSTSLRKLSAEGLDAIVGKKQEWAQLPHRVRSPLVDGDGNPQLDGNSRPIWGDTEIPCWKVVEVEGLGSVQEKDDNFFGFLVDLADGKTEPQFYSAALLDEQVRARSNIVTAITDRKLLDTLREMKLIDRDAEGILHKVTPISTEGAGGTPA
;
A
#
# COMPACT_ATOMS: atom_id res chain seq x y z
N MET A 1 -29.34 -22.78 -28.00
CA MET A 1 -28.82 -21.64 -27.22
C MET A 1 -28.39 -20.60 -28.23
N VAL A 2 -29.09 -19.47 -28.30
CA VAL A 2 -28.78 -18.39 -29.24
C VAL A 2 -27.71 -17.54 -28.55
N GLN A 3 -26.52 -17.48 -29.14
CA GLN A 3 -25.47 -16.56 -28.69
C GLN A 3 -25.96 -15.15 -29.03
N GLU A 4 -26.29 -14.35 -28.01
CA GLU A 4 -26.60 -12.94 -28.22
C GLU A 4 -25.40 -12.27 -28.92
N GLY A 5 -25.66 -11.62 -30.05
CA GLY A 5 -24.63 -10.96 -30.83
C GLY A 5 -24.02 -9.80 -30.05
N PHE A 6 -22.76 -9.94 -29.64
CA PHE A 6 -22.00 -8.85 -29.06
C PHE A 6 -21.88 -7.71 -30.09
N THR A 7 -22.47 -6.56 -29.78
CA THR A 7 -22.32 -5.33 -30.56
C THR A 7 -21.39 -4.41 -29.80
N PRO A 8 -20.18 -4.11 -30.31
CA PRO A 8 -19.25 -3.23 -29.60
C PRO A 8 -19.79 -1.79 -29.53
N SER A 9 -19.72 -1.18 -28.35
CA SER A 9 -20.05 0.25 -28.19
C SER A 9 -18.97 1.13 -28.84
N ILE A 10 -19.42 2.23 -29.46
CA ILE A 10 -18.58 3.30 -30.02
C ILE A 10 -18.52 4.53 -29.10
N ASP A 11 -19.18 4.47 -27.94
CA ASP A 11 -19.16 5.57 -26.98
C ASP A 11 -17.74 5.85 -26.52
N ARG A 12 -17.42 7.14 -26.37
CA ARG A 12 -16.14 7.54 -25.80
C ARG A 12 -16.06 6.98 -24.38
N PRO A 13 -15.02 6.19 -24.03
CA PRO A 13 -14.87 5.73 -22.65
C PRO A 13 -14.77 6.95 -21.72
N THR A 14 -15.78 7.16 -20.90
CA THR A 14 -15.85 8.29 -19.95
C THR A 14 -15.24 7.93 -18.59
N GLY A 15 -15.12 6.64 -18.27
CA GLY A 15 -14.48 6.12 -17.07
C GLY A 15 -13.06 5.64 -17.34
N GLY A 16 -12.07 6.48 -17.04
CA GLY A 16 -10.64 6.16 -17.19
C GLY A 16 -10.07 5.18 -16.17
N GLU A 17 -10.90 4.40 -15.47
CA GLU A 17 -10.46 3.40 -14.49
C GLU A 17 -10.96 2.02 -14.93
N SER A 18 -10.02 1.10 -15.15
CA SER A 18 -10.29 -0.31 -15.43
C SER A 18 -11.26 -0.89 -14.39
N PRO A 19 -12.21 -1.79 -14.75
CA PRO A 19 -13.11 -2.43 -13.79
C PRO A 19 -12.37 -3.34 -12.78
N LEU A 20 -11.06 -3.54 -12.98
CA LEU A 20 -10.22 -4.34 -12.10
C LEU A 20 -10.10 -3.70 -10.71
N LEU A 21 -10.33 -4.51 -9.69
CA LEU A 21 -10.03 -4.21 -8.28
C LEU A 21 -8.78 -4.96 -7.82
N ARG A 22 -8.57 -6.18 -8.31
CA ARG A 22 -7.40 -7.02 -8.04
C ARG A 22 -7.09 -7.92 -9.23
N PHE A 23 -5.82 -8.02 -9.60
CA PHE A 23 -5.40 -8.87 -10.72
C PHE A 23 -3.96 -9.32 -10.59
N LYS A 24 -3.61 -10.38 -11.33
CA LYS A 24 -2.23 -10.78 -11.62
C LYS A 24 -1.91 -10.47 -13.07
N GLY A 25 -0.68 -10.07 -13.36
CA GLY A 25 -0.23 -9.83 -14.74
C GLY A 25 1.26 -9.56 -14.82
N THR A 26 1.82 -9.67 -16.01
CA THR A 26 3.23 -9.39 -16.27
C THR A 26 3.38 -7.92 -16.65
N LEU A 27 4.18 -7.15 -15.92
CA LEU A 27 4.42 -5.75 -16.28
C LEU A 27 5.30 -5.69 -17.54
N ALA A 28 4.70 -5.41 -18.69
CA ALA A 28 5.40 -5.36 -19.97
C ALA A 28 6.25 -4.08 -20.10
N SER A 29 5.69 -2.94 -19.70
CA SER A 29 6.39 -1.64 -19.73
C SER A 29 5.70 -0.61 -18.84
N TYR A 30 6.43 0.46 -18.53
CA TYR A 30 5.84 1.68 -18.00
C TYR A 30 6.26 2.89 -18.84
N VAL A 31 5.34 3.83 -19.06
CA VAL A 31 5.56 5.01 -19.91
C VAL A 31 5.15 6.27 -19.16
N PRO A 32 6.04 7.27 -19.03
CA PRO A 32 5.66 8.58 -18.52
C PRO A 32 4.89 9.37 -19.60
N GLU A 33 3.70 9.85 -19.25
CA GLU A 33 2.89 10.77 -20.05
C GLU A 33 2.83 12.14 -19.37
N GLU A 34 3.19 13.21 -20.09
CA GLU A 34 2.87 14.57 -19.67
C GLU A 34 1.42 14.89 -20.06
N ARG A 35 0.65 15.40 -19.11
CA ARG A 35 -0.74 15.81 -19.30
C ARG A 35 -0.92 17.24 -18.87
N THR A 36 -1.83 17.92 -19.55
CA THR A 36 -2.24 19.27 -19.20
C THR A 36 -3.58 19.20 -18.47
N SER A 37 -3.65 19.81 -17.31
CA SER A 37 -4.90 19.96 -16.56
C SER A 37 -5.82 20.92 -17.31
N ASN A 38 -7.08 20.50 -17.50
CA ASN A 38 -8.06 21.31 -18.22
C ASN A 38 -8.50 22.55 -17.44
N GLN A 39 -8.31 22.59 -16.11
CA GLN A 39 -8.76 23.71 -15.27
C GLN A 39 -7.77 24.87 -15.23
N ASP A 40 -6.48 24.59 -15.12
CA ASP A 40 -5.44 25.60 -14.85
C ASP A 40 -4.29 25.56 -15.87
N GLN A 41 -4.40 24.73 -16.91
CA GLN A 41 -3.35 24.50 -17.91
C GLN A 41 -2.02 24.03 -17.30
N SER A 42 -2.03 23.58 -16.04
CA SER A 42 -0.83 23.06 -15.39
C SER A 42 -0.43 21.72 -16.01
N LYS A 43 0.87 21.53 -16.17
CA LYS A 43 1.43 20.25 -16.63
C LYS A 43 1.62 19.33 -15.45
N TYR A 44 1.17 18.09 -15.57
CA TYR A 44 1.40 17.04 -14.59
C TYR A 44 1.83 15.76 -15.30
N MET A 45 2.62 14.94 -14.61
CA MET A 45 3.06 13.65 -15.13
C MET A 45 2.11 12.55 -14.69
N THR A 46 1.90 11.56 -15.53
CA THR A 46 1.21 10.31 -15.20
C THR A 46 2.08 9.16 -15.67
N ILE A 47 2.24 8.12 -14.86
CA ILE A 47 2.91 6.90 -15.27
C ILE A 47 1.84 5.90 -15.70
N LEU A 48 1.97 5.40 -16.93
CA LEU A 48 1.13 4.35 -17.49
C LEU A 48 1.86 3.02 -17.32
N PHE A 49 1.24 2.06 -16.65
CA PHE A 49 1.73 0.69 -16.52
C PHE A 49 0.95 -0.21 -17.44
N ASN A 50 1.65 -0.89 -18.36
CA ASN A 50 1.05 -1.80 -19.32
C ASN A 50 1.33 -3.24 -18.89
N PHE A 51 0.27 -4.02 -18.69
CA PHE A 51 0.37 -5.42 -18.31
C PHE A 51 -0.06 -6.35 -19.44
N SER A 52 0.63 -7.47 -19.56
CA SER A 52 0.21 -8.65 -20.34
C SER A 52 -0.23 -9.77 -19.39
N ASP A 53 -0.84 -10.82 -19.97
CA ASP A 53 -1.18 -12.06 -19.25
C ASP A 53 -2.04 -11.81 -18.01
N VAL A 54 -3.05 -10.96 -18.19
CA VAL A 54 -3.90 -10.46 -17.11
C VAL A 54 -4.87 -11.55 -16.65
N GLU A 55 -4.75 -11.92 -15.39
CA GLU A 55 -5.61 -12.83 -14.66
C GLU A 55 -6.42 -12.01 -13.64
N VAL A 56 -7.72 -11.87 -13.88
CA VAL A 56 -8.61 -11.10 -13.01
C VAL A 56 -8.91 -11.89 -11.74
N ILE A 57 -8.64 -11.30 -10.59
CA ILE A 57 -9.00 -11.86 -9.28
C ILE A 57 -10.31 -11.24 -8.79
N GLU A 58 -10.42 -9.91 -8.93
CA GLU A 58 -11.59 -9.15 -8.48
C GLU A 58 -11.84 -7.98 -9.44
N ALA A 59 -13.11 -7.77 -9.81
CA ALA A 59 -13.55 -6.68 -10.66
C ALA A 59 -14.97 -6.23 -10.27
N THR A 60 -15.29 -4.96 -10.50
CA THR A 60 -16.63 -4.40 -10.24
C THR A 60 -17.69 -4.95 -11.18
N GLU A 61 -17.28 -5.36 -12.39
CA GLU A 61 -18.14 -5.87 -13.46
C GLU A 61 -17.43 -7.00 -14.21
N PRO A 62 -18.17 -7.92 -14.87
CA PRO A 62 -17.57 -8.97 -15.70
C PRO A 62 -16.63 -8.39 -16.76
N TYR A 63 -15.38 -8.86 -16.80
CA TYR A 63 -14.36 -8.33 -17.69
C TYR A 63 -13.82 -9.40 -18.66
N PRO A 64 -14.53 -9.68 -19.77
CA PRO A 64 -14.29 -10.85 -20.63
C PRO A 64 -12.98 -10.79 -21.45
N PHE A 65 -12.45 -9.59 -21.69
CA PHE A 65 -11.19 -9.38 -22.39
C PHE A 65 -10.30 -8.47 -21.55
N PRO A 66 -9.66 -9.03 -20.50
CA PRO A 66 -9.03 -8.20 -19.49
C PRO A 66 -7.77 -7.54 -20.03
N ILE A 67 -7.76 -6.20 -19.99
CA ILE A 67 -6.60 -5.37 -20.27
C ILE A 67 -6.31 -4.57 -19.00
N ALA A 68 -5.08 -4.62 -18.52
CA ALA A 68 -4.65 -3.82 -17.39
C ALA A 68 -3.69 -2.73 -17.89
N ILE A 69 -4.24 -1.53 -18.04
CA ILE A 69 -3.46 -0.29 -18.21
C ILE A 69 -3.75 0.57 -16.99
N ILE A 70 -2.79 0.66 -16.08
CA ILE A 70 -2.96 1.40 -14.83
C ILE A 70 -2.30 2.77 -14.97
N ARG A 71 -3.01 3.82 -14.57
CA ARG A 71 -2.55 5.21 -14.63
C ARG A 71 -2.39 5.75 -13.22
N ILE A 72 -1.18 6.19 -12.88
CA ILE A 72 -0.91 6.81 -11.58
C ILE A 72 -0.28 8.18 -11.81
N GLY A 73 -0.96 9.23 -11.32
CA GLY A 73 -0.42 10.59 -11.36
C GLY A 73 0.88 10.68 -10.56
N TYR A 74 1.92 11.20 -11.19
CA TYR A 74 3.25 11.35 -10.62
C TYR A 74 3.57 12.82 -10.37
N LYS A 75 4.14 13.08 -9.19
CA LYS A 75 4.73 14.36 -8.86
C LYS A 75 6.11 14.10 -8.25
N PRO A 76 7.17 14.80 -8.71
CA PRO A 76 8.49 14.66 -8.12
C PRO A 76 8.44 14.83 -6.59
N PRO A 77 9.24 14.07 -5.82
CA PRO A 77 9.22 14.15 -4.36
C PRO A 77 9.43 15.56 -3.80
N LYS A 78 10.27 16.37 -4.45
CA LYS A 78 10.55 17.76 -4.04
C LYS A 78 9.33 18.69 -4.16
N ASP A 79 8.41 18.36 -5.05
CA ASP A 79 7.22 19.17 -5.33
C ASP A 79 5.95 18.55 -4.72
N SER A 80 6.05 17.34 -4.19
CA SER A 80 4.97 16.59 -3.54
C SER A 80 4.90 16.91 -2.06
N ARG A 81 3.68 17.06 -1.53
CA ARG A 81 3.43 17.18 -0.08
C ARG A 81 3.16 15.82 0.58
N GLY A 82 3.41 14.72 -0.11
CA GLY A 82 3.04 13.37 0.32
C GLY A 82 1.53 13.10 0.18
N GLY A 83 1.09 11.89 0.53
CA GLY A 83 -0.33 11.53 0.53
C GLY A 83 -0.96 11.58 -0.86
N THR A 84 -0.29 10.97 -1.85
CA THR A 84 -0.78 10.89 -3.24
C THR A 84 -1.01 9.44 -3.65
N LYS A 85 -1.74 9.20 -4.75
CA LYS A 85 -1.86 7.84 -5.33
C LYS A 85 -0.49 7.23 -5.66
N TRP A 86 0.49 8.06 -6.06
CA TRP A 86 1.88 7.63 -6.26
C TRP A 86 2.57 7.21 -4.97
N ASP A 87 2.30 7.91 -3.87
CA ASP A 87 2.87 7.56 -2.57
C ASP A 87 2.37 6.18 -2.08
N ALA A 88 1.08 5.89 -2.29
CA ALA A 88 0.50 4.58 -2.04
C ALA A 88 1.23 3.47 -2.80
N PHE A 89 1.38 3.65 -4.12
CA PHE A 89 2.05 2.70 -4.99
C PHE A 89 3.54 2.55 -4.63
N SER A 90 4.29 3.64 -4.60
CA SER A 90 5.74 3.63 -4.36
C SER A 90 6.11 3.08 -2.98
N THR A 91 5.26 3.26 -1.98
CA THR A 91 5.46 2.66 -0.64
C THR A 91 5.36 1.14 -0.68
N SER A 92 4.39 0.58 -1.41
CA SER A 92 4.31 -0.88 -1.61
C SER A 92 5.50 -1.42 -2.40
N LEU A 93 5.91 -0.72 -3.46
CA LEU A 93 7.04 -1.12 -4.30
C LEU A 93 8.38 -1.09 -3.54
N ARG A 94 8.63 -0.05 -2.73
CA ARG A 94 9.88 0.09 -1.96
C ARG A 94 10.11 -1.04 -0.96
N LYS A 95 9.04 -1.72 -0.51
CA LYS A 95 9.16 -2.90 0.34
C LYS A 95 9.68 -4.12 -0.43
N LEU A 96 9.40 -4.19 -1.73
CA LEU A 96 9.76 -5.31 -2.59
C LEU A 96 11.11 -5.11 -3.30
N SER A 97 11.41 -3.88 -3.72
CA SER A 97 12.61 -3.57 -4.50
C SER A 97 13.20 -2.21 -4.13
N ALA A 98 14.49 -2.21 -3.77
CA ALA A 98 15.28 -0.99 -3.63
C ALA A 98 15.70 -0.39 -4.99
N GLU A 99 15.74 -1.21 -6.03
CA GLU A 99 16.11 -0.84 -7.41
C GLU A 99 14.97 -0.12 -8.15
N GLY A 100 13.77 -0.09 -7.56
CA GLY A 100 12.62 0.65 -8.10
C GLY A 100 11.89 -0.10 -9.21
N LEU A 101 11.38 0.65 -10.19
CA LEU A 101 10.47 0.13 -11.23
C LEU A 101 11.12 -0.86 -12.18
N ASP A 102 12.38 -0.64 -12.57
CA ASP A 102 13.03 -1.46 -13.59
C ASP A 102 13.19 -2.91 -13.12
N ALA A 103 13.35 -3.12 -11.82
CA ALA A 103 13.48 -4.44 -11.21
C ALA A 103 12.19 -5.28 -11.24
N ILE A 104 11.04 -4.67 -11.56
CA ILE A 104 9.75 -5.37 -11.62
C ILE A 104 9.24 -5.57 -13.06
N VAL A 105 9.84 -4.90 -14.04
CA VAL A 105 9.50 -5.08 -15.46
C VAL A 105 9.80 -6.52 -15.91
N GLY A 106 8.88 -7.11 -16.68
CA GLY A 106 8.96 -8.47 -17.20
C GLY A 106 8.59 -9.57 -16.21
N LYS A 107 8.27 -9.24 -14.95
CA LYS A 107 7.87 -10.20 -13.91
C LYS A 107 6.36 -10.27 -13.77
N LYS A 108 5.83 -11.45 -13.41
CA LYS A 108 4.42 -11.59 -12.99
C LYS A 108 4.24 -10.92 -11.63
N GLN A 109 3.18 -10.14 -11.48
CA GLN A 109 2.90 -9.34 -10.29
C GLN A 109 1.43 -9.41 -9.94
N GLU A 110 1.12 -9.23 -8.67
CA GLU A 110 -0.23 -9.02 -8.19
C GLU A 110 -0.42 -7.57 -7.76
N TRP A 111 -1.50 -6.95 -8.23
CA TRP A 111 -1.88 -5.58 -7.91
C TRP A 111 -3.30 -5.55 -7.37
N ALA A 112 -3.54 -4.68 -6.39
CA ALA A 112 -4.84 -4.48 -5.79
C ALA A 112 -5.12 -3.00 -5.49
N GLN A 113 -6.38 -2.61 -5.59
CA GLN A 113 -6.87 -1.36 -5.03
C GLN A 113 -7.05 -1.53 -3.53
N LEU A 114 -6.19 -0.87 -2.75
CA LEU A 114 -6.21 -0.94 -1.29
C LEU A 114 -6.43 0.46 -0.69
N PRO A 115 -7.11 0.58 0.46
CA PRO A 115 -7.31 1.85 1.13
C PRO A 115 -5.99 2.59 1.37
N HIS A 116 -5.97 3.89 1.07
CA HIS A 116 -4.87 4.78 1.39
C HIS A 116 -5.38 6.19 1.64
N ARG A 117 -4.76 6.88 2.59
CA ARG A 117 -5.09 8.28 2.87
C ARG A 117 -4.41 9.18 1.86
N VAL A 118 -5.22 9.81 1.01
CA VAL A 118 -4.77 10.74 -0.01
C VAL A 118 -5.24 12.14 0.35
N ARG A 119 -4.34 13.10 0.25
CA ARG A 119 -4.65 14.50 0.44
C ARG A 119 -5.51 14.98 -0.72
N SER A 120 -6.78 15.26 -0.45
CA SER A 120 -7.77 15.65 -1.45
C SER A 120 -8.63 16.81 -0.93
N PRO A 121 -9.31 17.56 -1.81
CA PRO A 121 -10.32 18.52 -1.39
C PRO A 121 -11.42 17.79 -0.60
N LEU A 122 -11.75 18.30 0.58
CA LEU A 122 -12.86 17.80 1.37
C LEU A 122 -14.17 18.13 0.67
N VAL A 123 -15.12 17.20 0.76
CA VAL A 123 -16.48 17.39 0.26
C VAL A 123 -17.47 17.46 1.42
N ASP A 124 -18.57 18.19 1.24
CA ASP A 124 -19.68 18.22 2.18
C ASP A 124 -20.60 16.99 2.04
N GLY A 125 -21.68 16.94 2.81
CA GLY A 125 -22.63 15.83 2.78
C GLY A 125 -23.34 15.63 1.43
N ASP A 126 -23.32 16.63 0.57
CA ASP A 126 -23.91 16.61 -0.78
C ASP A 126 -22.85 16.35 -1.87
N GLY A 127 -21.59 16.11 -1.47
CA GLY A 127 -20.48 15.85 -2.39
C GLY A 127 -19.85 17.09 -3.02
N ASN A 128 -20.22 18.30 -2.57
CA ASN A 128 -19.64 19.55 -3.07
C ASN A 128 -18.34 19.89 -2.32
N PRO A 129 -17.34 20.54 -2.97
CA PRO A 129 -16.11 20.93 -2.28
C PRO A 129 -16.37 21.88 -1.11
N GLN A 130 -15.87 21.55 0.07
CA GLN A 130 -15.87 22.46 1.21
C GLN A 130 -14.90 23.61 0.93
N LEU A 131 -15.36 24.85 1.09
CA LEU A 131 -14.58 26.05 0.85
C LEU A 131 -14.24 26.76 2.18
N ASP A 132 -13.04 27.34 2.25
CA ASP A 132 -12.65 28.23 3.34
C ASP A 132 -13.30 29.62 3.21
N GLY A 133 -13.04 30.52 4.18
CA GLY A 133 -13.55 31.89 4.16
C GLY A 133 -13.08 32.75 2.98
N ASN A 134 -12.15 32.26 2.16
CA ASN A 134 -11.64 32.89 0.95
C ASN A 134 -12.05 32.15 -0.34
N SER A 135 -13.08 31.30 -0.27
CA SER A 135 -13.58 30.49 -1.38
C SER A 135 -12.55 29.52 -1.97
N ARG A 136 -11.56 29.07 -1.18
CA ARG A 136 -10.58 28.05 -1.59
C ARG A 136 -10.97 26.68 -1.05
N PRO A 137 -10.75 25.59 -1.80
CA PRO A 137 -11.02 24.25 -1.30
C PRO A 137 -10.24 23.96 -0.02
N ILE A 138 -10.93 23.44 0.99
CA ILE A 138 -10.31 22.90 2.20
C ILE A 138 -9.74 21.54 1.84
N TRP A 139 -8.45 21.33 2.13
CA TRP A 139 -7.77 20.07 1.86
C TRP A 139 -7.64 19.25 3.13
N GLY A 140 -7.92 17.96 3.04
CA GLY A 140 -7.75 17.01 4.13
C GLY A 140 -7.30 15.64 3.63
N ASP A 141 -7.06 14.73 4.56
CA ASP A 141 -6.71 13.35 4.25
C ASP A 141 -8.00 12.53 4.15
N THR A 142 -8.26 12.01 2.95
CA THR A 142 -9.42 11.17 2.66
C THR A 142 -8.95 9.77 2.33
N GLU A 143 -9.60 8.76 2.90
CA GLU A 143 -9.33 7.38 2.55
C GLU A 143 -9.96 7.04 1.19
N ILE A 144 -9.12 6.70 0.22
CA ILE A 144 -9.56 6.31 -1.13
C ILE A 144 -8.85 5.03 -1.57
N PRO A 145 -9.47 4.21 -2.44
CA PRO A 145 -8.79 3.07 -3.04
C PRO A 145 -7.64 3.54 -3.93
N CYS A 146 -6.45 2.97 -3.70
CA CYS A 146 -5.25 3.24 -4.49
C CYS A 146 -4.60 1.93 -4.92
N TRP A 147 -4.08 1.91 -6.15
CA TRP A 147 -3.29 0.79 -6.64
C TRP A 147 -2.01 0.61 -5.82
N LYS A 148 -1.82 -0.60 -5.30
CA LYS A 148 -0.61 -1.04 -4.62
C LYS A 148 -0.15 -2.38 -5.20
N VAL A 149 1.15 -2.60 -5.18
CA VAL A 149 1.76 -3.89 -5.50
C VAL A 149 1.57 -4.79 -4.28
N VAL A 150 1.02 -5.99 -4.48
CA VAL A 150 0.83 -6.98 -3.42
C VAL A 150 1.98 -7.98 -3.42
N GLU A 151 2.37 -8.45 -4.60
CA GLU A 151 3.39 -9.47 -4.77
C GLU A 151 4.09 -9.30 -6.12
N VAL A 152 5.38 -9.64 -6.17
CA VAL A 152 6.14 -9.73 -7.41
C VAL A 152 6.92 -11.05 -7.42
N GLU A 153 6.78 -11.79 -8.51
CA GLU A 153 7.50 -13.04 -8.73
C GLU A 153 9.03 -12.83 -8.56
N GLY A 154 9.65 -13.67 -7.73
CA GLY A 154 11.07 -13.59 -7.40
C GLY A 154 11.47 -12.51 -6.40
N LEU A 155 10.55 -11.62 -5.97
CA LEU A 155 10.78 -10.66 -4.88
C LEU A 155 9.96 -10.97 -3.61
N GLY A 156 8.91 -11.77 -3.76
CA GLY A 156 7.97 -12.16 -2.69
C GLY A 156 6.80 -11.19 -2.56
N SER A 157 6.07 -11.31 -1.46
CA SER A 157 4.90 -10.46 -1.18
C SER A 157 5.22 -9.32 -0.21
N VAL A 158 4.46 -8.23 -0.32
CA VAL A 158 4.55 -7.09 0.63
C VAL A 158 4.23 -7.55 2.05
N GLN A 159 3.26 -8.47 2.19
CA GLN A 159 2.90 -9.05 3.48
C GLN A 159 4.09 -9.78 4.12
N GLU A 160 4.75 -10.66 3.37
CA GLU A 160 5.96 -11.35 3.84
C GLU A 160 7.06 -10.36 4.26
N LYS A 161 7.27 -9.27 3.50
CA LYS A 161 8.27 -8.25 3.84
C LYS A 161 7.91 -7.46 5.10
N ASP A 162 6.62 -7.27 5.37
CA ASP A 162 6.15 -6.66 6.60
C ASP A 162 6.30 -7.62 7.78
N ASP A 163 5.87 -8.88 7.64
CA ASP A 163 5.97 -9.89 8.69
C ASP A 163 7.43 -10.16 9.09
N ASN A 164 8.33 -10.29 8.11
CA ASN A 164 9.77 -10.43 8.38
C ASN A 164 10.33 -9.21 9.13
N PHE A 165 9.87 -8.01 8.80
CA PHE A 165 10.33 -6.80 9.47
C PHE A 165 9.74 -6.67 10.89
N PHE A 166 8.50 -7.08 11.10
CA PHE A 166 7.93 -7.16 12.44
C PHE A 166 8.65 -8.21 13.29
N GLY A 167 8.99 -9.37 12.73
CA GLY A 167 9.85 -10.36 13.40
C GLY A 167 11.19 -9.76 13.81
N PHE A 168 11.85 -9.04 12.91
CA PHE A 168 13.07 -8.30 13.25
C PHE A 168 12.88 -7.29 14.39
N LEU A 169 11.81 -6.50 14.38
CA LEU A 169 11.51 -5.55 15.47
C LEU A 169 11.25 -6.26 16.80
N VAL A 170 10.58 -7.41 16.78
CA VAL A 170 10.32 -8.24 17.95
C VAL A 170 11.62 -8.78 18.52
N ASP A 171 12.48 -9.34 17.68
CA ASP A 171 13.81 -9.82 18.09
C ASP A 171 14.69 -8.68 18.61
N LEU A 172 14.57 -7.49 18.03
CA LEU A 172 15.25 -6.29 18.51
C LEU A 172 14.69 -5.82 19.87
N ALA A 173 13.40 -6.00 20.14
CA ALA A 173 12.76 -5.62 21.40
C ALA A 173 13.02 -6.62 22.53
N ASP A 174 13.15 -7.91 22.20
CA ASP A 174 13.27 -9.00 23.17
C ASP A 174 14.42 -8.75 24.18
N GLY A 175 14.10 -8.91 25.46
CA GLY A 175 15.02 -8.71 26.58
C GLY A 175 15.38 -7.25 26.87
N LYS A 176 14.71 -6.27 26.26
CA LYS A 176 14.98 -4.83 26.48
C LYS A 176 13.80 -4.14 27.16
N THR A 177 14.10 -3.11 27.94
CA THR A 177 13.08 -2.15 28.35
C THR A 177 12.67 -1.26 27.18
N GLU A 178 11.49 -0.64 27.26
CA GLU A 178 11.00 0.29 26.24
C GLU A 178 12.00 1.40 25.84
N PRO A 179 12.68 2.10 26.77
CA PRO A 179 13.70 3.08 26.41
C PRO A 179 14.91 2.48 25.70
N GLN A 180 15.36 1.30 26.11
CA GLN A 180 16.48 0.60 25.49
C GLN A 180 16.13 0.14 24.08
N PHE A 181 14.92 -0.39 23.88
CA PHE A 181 14.42 -0.74 22.56
C PHE A 181 14.38 0.47 21.63
N TYR A 182 13.75 1.58 22.03
CA TYR A 182 13.69 2.76 21.16
C TYR A 182 15.06 3.34 20.84
N SER A 183 15.99 3.34 21.81
CA SER A 183 17.37 3.76 21.57
C SER A 183 18.07 2.84 20.56
N ALA A 184 17.90 1.53 20.65
CA ALA A 184 18.48 0.57 19.71
C ALA A 184 17.85 0.69 18.32
N ALA A 185 16.52 0.79 18.25
CA ALA A 185 15.77 0.90 17.01
C ALA A 185 16.11 2.18 16.24
N LEU A 186 16.27 3.32 16.91
CA LEU A 186 16.65 4.58 16.23
C LEU A 186 18.10 4.60 15.74
N LEU A 187 18.96 3.70 16.23
CA LEU A 187 20.33 3.55 15.75
C LEU A 187 20.44 2.54 14.60
N ASP A 188 19.44 1.67 14.41
CA ASP A 188 19.45 0.63 13.41
C ASP A 188 19.16 1.17 11.99
N GLU A 189 19.95 0.73 11.01
CA GLU A 189 19.83 1.20 9.62
C GLU A 189 18.53 0.74 8.94
N GLN A 190 18.03 -0.47 9.24
CA GLN A 190 16.80 -1.00 8.65
C GLN A 190 15.57 -0.24 9.17
N VAL A 191 15.58 0.13 10.45
CA VAL A 191 14.53 0.97 11.04
C VAL A 191 14.58 2.37 10.44
N ARG A 192 15.77 2.99 10.36
CA ARG A 192 15.94 4.34 9.81
C ARG A 192 15.58 4.45 8.33
N ALA A 193 15.71 3.35 7.58
CA ALA A 193 15.26 3.28 6.19
C ALA A 193 13.72 3.36 6.04
N ARG A 194 12.94 3.13 7.10
CA ARG A 194 11.47 3.15 7.10
C ARG A 194 10.94 4.33 7.91
N SER A 195 10.73 5.47 7.25
CA SER A 195 10.28 6.72 7.89
C SER A 195 8.99 6.57 8.70
N ASN A 196 8.05 5.77 8.25
CA ASN A 196 6.81 5.47 8.97
C ASN A 196 7.06 4.79 10.33
N ILE A 197 8.08 3.92 10.41
CA ILE A 197 8.48 3.23 11.64
C ILE A 197 9.20 4.20 12.57
N VAL A 198 10.07 5.06 12.04
CA VAL A 198 10.71 6.14 12.81
C VAL A 198 9.67 7.08 13.43
N THR A 199 8.65 7.46 12.67
CA THR A 199 7.53 8.26 13.19
C THR A 199 6.77 7.48 14.27
N ALA A 200 6.46 6.20 14.06
CA ALA A 200 5.76 5.38 15.06
C ALA A 200 6.57 5.21 16.37
N ILE A 201 7.91 5.15 16.30
CA ILE A 201 8.81 5.16 17.46
C ILE A 201 8.75 6.51 18.16
N THR A 202 8.85 7.60 17.40
CA THR A 202 8.83 8.97 17.93
C THR A 202 7.50 9.29 18.63
N ASP A 203 6.40 8.81 18.07
CA ASP A 203 5.04 8.91 18.63
C ASP A 203 4.76 7.91 19.76
N ARG A 204 5.71 7.01 20.06
CA ARG A 204 5.57 5.88 21.01
C ARG A 204 4.41 4.91 20.73
N LYS A 205 3.97 4.83 19.47
CA LYS A 205 2.88 3.94 19.03
C LYS A 205 3.36 2.58 18.51
N LEU A 206 4.66 2.43 18.26
CA LEU A 206 5.19 1.19 17.68
C LEU A 206 5.00 0.00 18.62
N LEU A 207 5.33 0.14 19.91
CA LEU A 207 5.17 -0.94 20.88
C LEU A 207 3.71 -1.30 21.12
N ASP A 208 2.81 -0.32 21.12
CA ASP A 208 1.37 -0.57 21.23
C ASP A 208 0.87 -1.40 20.05
N THR A 209 1.28 -1.05 18.83
CA THR A 209 0.99 -1.85 17.62
C THR A 209 1.49 -3.29 17.77
N LEU A 210 2.75 -3.50 18.18
CA LEU A 210 3.33 -4.85 18.33
C LEU A 210 2.63 -5.66 19.42
N ARG A 211 2.13 -5.02 20.48
CA ARG A 211 1.33 -5.66 21.55
C ARG A 211 -0.08 -5.99 21.09
N GLU A 212 -0.75 -5.10 20.36
CA GLU A 212 -2.07 -5.34 19.76
C GLU A 212 -2.03 -6.51 18.78
N MET A 213 -0.93 -6.62 18.01
CA MET A 213 -0.64 -7.77 17.14
C MET A 213 -0.23 -9.04 17.90
N LYS A 214 -0.13 -8.99 19.24
CA LYS A 214 0.30 -10.09 20.12
C LYS A 214 1.68 -10.66 19.77
N LEU A 215 2.59 -9.80 19.33
CA LEU A 215 3.96 -10.19 18.98
C LEU A 215 4.93 -10.02 20.15
N ILE A 216 4.65 -9.05 21.03
CA ILE A 216 5.43 -8.81 22.25
C ILE A 216 4.52 -8.63 23.46
N ASP A 217 5.05 -8.91 24.65
CA ASP A 217 4.44 -8.57 25.93
C ASP A 217 5.46 -7.89 26.87
N ARG A 218 4.98 -7.33 27.97
CA ARG A 218 5.79 -6.62 28.96
C ARG A 218 5.62 -7.28 30.32
N ASP A 219 6.74 -7.65 30.95
CA ASP A 219 6.70 -8.20 32.31
C ASP A 219 6.54 -7.12 33.39
N ALA A 220 6.52 -7.57 34.65
CA ALA A 220 6.40 -6.70 35.82
C ALA A 220 7.60 -5.75 36.00
N GLU A 221 8.75 -6.07 35.42
CA GLU A 221 9.99 -5.28 35.49
C GLU A 221 10.09 -4.29 34.32
N GLY A 222 9.13 -4.32 33.39
CA GLY A 222 9.10 -3.44 32.22
C GLY A 222 9.97 -3.94 31.06
N ILE A 223 10.41 -5.19 31.09
CA ILE A 223 11.17 -5.84 30.03
C ILE A 223 10.19 -6.39 28.98
N LEU A 224 10.53 -6.17 27.72
CA LEU A 224 9.78 -6.64 26.57
C LEU A 224 10.20 -8.08 26.23
N HIS A 225 9.22 -8.94 26.04
CA HIS A 225 9.42 -10.34 25.68
C HIS A 225 8.65 -10.66 24.40
N LYS A 226 9.28 -11.42 23.50
CA LYS A 226 8.56 -11.97 22.35
C LYS A 226 7.50 -12.96 22.80
N VAL A 227 6.31 -12.89 22.21
CA VAL A 227 5.23 -13.85 22.47
C VAL A 227 5.55 -15.12 21.70
N THR A 228 5.96 -16.17 22.41
CA THR A 228 6.10 -17.50 21.81
C THR A 228 4.72 -18.16 21.83
N PRO A 229 4.23 -18.76 20.73
CA PRO A 229 2.98 -19.51 20.77
C PRO A 229 3.10 -20.62 21.82
N ILE A 230 2.24 -20.56 22.85
CA ILE A 230 2.13 -21.62 23.85
C ILE A 230 1.56 -22.83 23.10
N SER A 231 2.39 -23.84 22.85
CA SER A 231 1.92 -25.14 22.40
C SER A 231 0.98 -25.71 23.45
N THR A 232 -0.33 -25.61 23.23
CA THR A 232 -1.34 -26.37 23.97
C THR A 232 -1.30 -27.84 23.53
N GLU A 233 -0.21 -28.53 23.84
CA GLU A 233 -0.16 -29.99 23.89
C GLU A 233 0.25 -30.38 25.31
N GLY A 234 -0.72 -30.75 26.15
CA GLY A 234 -0.42 -31.25 27.50
C GLY A 234 -1.49 -31.02 28.55
N ALA A 235 -2.74 -31.39 28.29
CA ALA A 235 -3.74 -31.53 29.35
C ALA A 235 -4.62 -32.76 29.10
N GLY A 236 -3.98 -33.92 29.03
CA GLY A 236 -4.62 -35.23 28.91
C GLY A 236 -4.03 -36.21 29.93
N GLY A 237 -4.02 -35.83 31.21
CA GLY A 237 -3.61 -36.70 32.31
C GLY A 237 -4.75 -36.84 33.31
N THR A 238 -5.66 -37.77 33.06
CA THR A 238 -6.64 -38.22 34.07
C THR A 238 -5.97 -39.28 34.95
N PRO A 239 -5.84 -39.09 36.26
CA PRO A 239 -5.40 -40.16 37.14
C PRO A 239 -6.56 -41.15 37.35
N ALA A 240 -6.25 -42.44 37.22
CA ALA A 240 -7.06 -43.55 37.71
C ALA A 240 -6.62 -43.90 39.14
#